data_AF-A0A957UPU1-F1
#
_entry.id   AF-A0A957UPU1-F1
#
_cell.length_a   1.000
_cell.length_b   1.000
_cell.length_c   1.000
_cell.angle_alpha   90.00
_cell.angle_beta   90.00
_cell.angle_gamma   90.00
#
_symmetry.space_group_name_H-M   'P 1'
#
loop_
_entity.id
_entity.type
_entity.pdbx_description
1 polymer ?
#
loop_
_entity_poly.entity_id
_entity_poly.type
_entity_poly.pdbx_seq_one_letter_code
_entity_poly.pdbx_strand_id
1 'polypeptide(L)'
;MSTPHALRGAPVKWRSLYIGLLFALLLMATPAVALAHPLGNFTINRYSRLEVGGDQIMLTYVLDMAEIPTQQARPQIDTNGDGVFEPAEQEAYLAQLLPDLQENLHLTLNGQPQQWTLASQELSFPAGQAGLPTLRLHSQFVTAAPDAGSDWQASFTDANFSGRLGWQEVIVQATDGVQLLNSSAPATDRSQELTNYPADLMQSPPV
;
A
#
# COMPACT_ATOMS: atom_id res chain seq x y z
N MET A 1 -55.94 9.59 -66.22
CA MET A 1 -54.64 10.30 -66.17
C MET A 1 -54.49 10.86 -64.77
N SER A 2 -53.58 10.25 -64.02
CA SER A 2 -53.43 10.43 -62.56
C SER A 2 -52.40 11.52 -62.25
N THR A 3 -52.73 12.44 -61.35
CA THR A 3 -51.79 13.39 -60.75
C THR A 3 -51.13 12.75 -59.52
N PRO A 4 -49.80 12.62 -59.43
CA PRO A 4 -49.16 12.06 -58.26
C PRO A 4 -48.98 13.11 -57.15
N HIS A 5 -49.31 12.69 -55.94
CA HIS A 5 -49.15 13.41 -54.68
C HIS A 5 -47.68 13.32 -54.25
N ALA A 6 -46.97 14.44 -54.14
CA ALA A 6 -45.63 14.47 -53.57
C ALA A 6 -45.71 14.49 -52.03
N LEU A 7 -45.18 13.45 -51.39
CA LEU A 7 -44.97 13.38 -49.94
C LEU A 7 -43.66 14.11 -49.59
N ARG A 8 -43.75 15.20 -48.82
CA ARG A 8 -42.58 15.86 -48.23
C ARG A 8 -42.12 15.08 -47.00
N GLY A 9 -40.98 14.40 -47.09
CA GLY A 9 -40.28 13.86 -45.92
C GLY A 9 -39.73 15.01 -45.06
N ALA A 10 -40.02 14.98 -43.76
CA ALA A 10 -39.46 15.95 -42.82
C ALA A 10 -37.94 15.74 -42.68
N PRO A 11 -37.11 16.80 -42.64
CA PRO A 11 -35.68 16.64 -42.46
C PRO A 11 -35.40 16.13 -41.05
N VAL A 12 -34.81 14.93 -40.95
CA VAL A 12 -34.23 14.41 -39.71
C VAL A 12 -33.23 15.45 -39.21
N LYS A 13 -33.43 15.98 -38.00
CA LYS A 13 -32.57 17.00 -37.41
C LYS A 13 -31.24 16.37 -36.97
N TRP A 14 -30.29 16.25 -37.89
CA TRP A 14 -28.97 15.62 -37.64
C TRP A 14 -28.24 16.24 -36.44
N ARG A 15 -28.51 17.50 -36.11
CA ARG A 15 -28.04 18.19 -34.90
C ARG A 15 -28.37 17.44 -33.59
N SER A 16 -29.53 16.79 -33.50
CA SER A 16 -29.93 16.04 -32.30
C SER A 16 -29.15 14.73 -32.13
N LEU A 17 -28.69 14.11 -33.22
CA LEU A 17 -27.83 12.94 -33.18
C LEU A 17 -26.41 13.29 -32.73
N TYR A 18 -25.84 14.41 -33.21
CA TYR A 18 -24.51 14.85 -32.77
C TYR A 18 -24.49 15.24 -31.29
N ILE A 19 -25.53 15.91 -30.79
CA ILE A 19 -25.64 16.26 -29.37
C ILE A 19 -25.75 15.00 -28.51
N GLY A 20 -26.55 14.01 -28.92
CA GLY A 20 -26.66 12.73 -28.21
C GLY A 20 -25.36 11.94 -28.18
N LEU A 21 -24.61 11.93 -29.29
CA LEU A 21 -23.32 11.26 -29.38
C LEU A 21 -22.25 11.96 -28.52
N LEU A 22 -22.22 13.29 -28.51
CA LEU A 22 -21.29 14.07 -27.69
C LEU A 22 -21.56 13.86 -26.19
N PHE A 23 -22.85 13.79 -25.80
CA PHE A 23 -23.26 13.51 -24.43
C PHE A 23 -22.88 12.08 -24.01
N ALA A 24 -23.04 11.10 -24.90
CA ALA A 24 -22.65 9.71 -24.65
C ALA A 24 -21.12 9.55 -24.53
N LEU A 25 -20.33 10.27 -25.33
CA LEU A 25 -18.87 10.28 -25.21
C LEU A 25 -18.40 10.94 -23.90
N LEU A 26 -19.09 11.99 -23.45
CA LEU A 26 -18.77 12.68 -22.20
C LEU A 26 -19.09 11.82 -20.96
N LEU A 27 -20.11 10.95 -21.05
CA LEU A 27 -20.49 10.00 -20.00
C LEU A 27 -19.55 8.78 -19.89
N MET A 28 -18.77 8.48 -20.94
CA MET A 28 -17.77 7.40 -20.90
C MET A 28 -16.38 7.84 -20.43
N ALA A 29 -16.18 9.14 -20.22
CA ALA A 29 -15.00 9.67 -19.55
C ALA A 29 -15.23 9.75 -18.04
N THR A 30 -15.50 8.61 -17.40
CA THR A 30 -15.34 8.54 -15.95
C THR A 30 -13.83 8.51 -15.70
N PRO A 31 -13.20 9.56 -15.12
CA PRO A 31 -11.85 9.37 -14.61
C PRO A 31 -11.93 8.21 -13.64
N ALA A 32 -11.07 7.20 -13.82
CA ALA A 32 -10.78 6.28 -12.73
C ALA A 32 -10.43 7.18 -11.55
N VAL A 33 -11.22 7.11 -10.48
CA VAL A 33 -10.93 7.85 -9.26
C VAL A 33 -9.62 7.26 -8.76
N ALA A 34 -8.50 7.85 -9.16
CA ALA A 34 -7.22 7.61 -8.52
C ALA A 34 -7.46 7.98 -7.07
N LEU A 35 -7.52 6.96 -6.21
CA LEU A 35 -7.75 7.17 -4.80
C LEU A 35 -6.66 8.15 -4.35
N ALA A 36 -7.10 9.31 -3.86
CA ALA A 36 -6.25 10.15 -3.04
C ALA A 36 -5.59 9.23 -2.03
N HIS A 37 -4.29 9.41 -1.75
CA HIS A 37 -3.70 8.67 -0.65
C HIS A 37 -4.61 8.94 0.56
N PRO A 38 -5.27 7.92 1.12
CA PRO A 38 -6.59 8.11 1.73
C PRO A 38 -6.55 8.97 3.00
N LEU A 39 -5.36 9.16 3.55
CA LEU A 39 -5.06 9.94 4.74
C LEU A 39 -4.36 11.29 4.45
N GLY A 40 -4.24 11.66 3.17
CA GLY A 40 -3.63 12.90 2.69
C GLY A 40 -2.30 12.70 1.94
N ASN A 41 -1.83 13.74 1.25
CA ASN A 41 -0.67 13.65 0.35
C ASN A 41 0.69 13.65 1.05
N PHE A 42 0.72 13.79 2.38
CA PHE A 42 1.95 13.90 3.18
C PHE A 42 2.25 12.67 4.04
N THR A 43 1.38 11.66 3.99
CA THR A 43 1.42 10.55 4.93
C THR A 43 2.38 9.46 4.50
N ILE A 44 2.96 8.79 5.50
CA ILE A 44 3.72 7.56 5.38
C ILE A 44 3.04 6.53 6.27
N ASN A 45 2.44 5.52 5.65
CA ASN A 45 1.76 4.44 6.37
C ASN A 45 2.66 3.22 6.48
N ARG A 46 2.50 2.51 7.59
CA ARG A 46 3.25 1.31 7.92
C ARG A 46 2.30 0.23 8.41
N TYR A 47 2.52 -0.98 7.94
CA TYR A 47 1.79 -2.15 8.37
C TYR A 47 2.78 -3.27 8.69
N SER A 48 2.56 -3.93 9.82
CA SER A 48 3.34 -5.06 10.30
C SER A 48 2.40 -6.19 10.70
N ARG A 49 2.46 -7.33 9.99
CA ARG A 49 1.84 -8.58 10.44
C ARG A 49 2.93 -9.53 10.89
N LEU A 50 2.90 -9.89 12.17
CA LEU A 50 3.71 -10.99 12.69
C LEU A 50 2.92 -12.28 12.65
N GLU A 51 3.42 -13.25 11.91
CA GLU A 51 2.95 -14.62 11.87
C GLU A 51 3.93 -15.49 12.67
N VAL A 52 3.46 -15.98 13.82
CA VAL A 52 4.26 -16.76 14.76
C VAL A 52 4.01 -18.25 14.54
N GLY A 53 4.98 -18.93 13.94
CA GLY A 53 4.99 -20.37 13.76
C GLY A 53 5.93 -21.10 14.72
N GLY A 54 5.92 -22.43 14.65
CA GLY A 54 6.68 -23.29 15.57
C GLY A 54 8.19 -23.24 15.39
N ASP A 55 8.69 -22.87 14.21
CA ASP A 55 10.10 -22.81 13.85
C ASP A 55 10.57 -21.41 13.44
N GLN A 56 9.64 -20.58 12.98
CA GLN A 56 9.94 -19.25 12.45
C GLN A 56 8.86 -18.23 12.83
N ILE A 57 9.30 -17.00 13.05
CA ILE A 57 8.45 -15.81 13.08
C ILE A 57 8.65 -15.08 11.74
N MET A 58 7.56 -14.87 11.02
CA MET A 58 7.54 -14.10 9.79
C MET A 58 6.91 -12.73 10.04
N LEU A 59 7.52 -11.69 9.50
CA LEU A 59 7.02 -10.32 9.49
C LEU A 59 6.72 -9.92 8.05
N THR A 60 5.43 -9.75 7.74
CA THR A 60 5.01 -9.01 6.55
C THR A 60 5.03 -7.52 6.89
N TYR A 61 5.87 -6.75 6.19
CA TYR A 61 6.00 -5.31 6.36
C TYR A 61 5.58 -4.59 5.08
N VAL A 62 4.64 -3.65 5.19
CA VAL A 62 4.23 -2.78 4.08
C VAL A 62 4.50 -1.34 4.45
N LEU A 63 5.22 -0.65 3.57
CA LEU A 63 5.47 0.77 3.61
C LEU A 63 4.76 1.42 2.43
N ASP A 64 3.84 2.34 2.72
CA ASP A 64 3.04 3.04 1.72
C ASP A 64 3.22 4.56 1.90
N MET A 65 3.83 5.19 0.90
CA MET A 65 4.13 6.61 0.89
C MET A 65 3.25 7.34 -0.12
N ALA A 66 2.61 8.41 0.35
CA ALA A 66 1.88 9.32 -0.50
C ALA A 66 2.80 10.08 -1.49
N GLU A 67 2.19 10.83 -2.42
CA GLU A 67 2.91 11.55 -3.49
C GLU A 67 4.05 12.45 -2.97
N ILE A 68 3.83 13.23 -1.90
CA ILE A 68 4.87 14.17 -1.44
C ILE A 68 6.07 13.43 -0.80
N PRO A 69 5.88 12.47 0.12
CA PRO A 69 6.99 11.64 0.60
C PRO A 69 7.73 10.88 -0.52
N THR A 70 7.01 10.33 -1.51
CA THR A 70 7.65 9.68 -2.65
C THR A 70 8.48 10.67 -3.47
N GLN A 71 7.96 11.87 -3.71
CA GLN A 71 8.72 12.93 -4.36
C GLN A 71 9.93 13.41 -3.54
N GLN A 72 9.87 13.35 -2.20
CA GLN A 72 11.01 13.63 -1.33
C GLN A 72 12.08 12.54 -1.42
N ALA A 73 11.67 11.27 -1.57
CA ALA A 73 12.59 10.13 -1.74
C ALA A 73 13.19 10.06 -3.15
N ARG A 74 12.54 10.67 -4.14
CA ARG A 74 12.90 10.61 -5.57
C ARG A 74 14.40 10.78 -5.86
N PRO A 75 15.16 11.73 -5.29
CA PRO A 75 16.59 11.87 -5.60
C PRO A 75 17.45 10.65 -5.24
N GLN A 76 16.95 9.77 -4.36
CA GLN A 76 17.58 8.50 -3.99
C GLN A 76 17.16 7.34 -4.90
N ILE A 77 16.03 7.50 -5.62
CA ILE A 77 15.44 6.51 -6.50
C ILE A 77 15.88 6.79 -7.93
N ASP A 78 15.49 7.94 -8.48
CA ASP A 78 15.79 8.44 -9.83
C ASP A 78 17.18 9.11 -9.85
N THR A 79 18.20 8.27 -9.82
CA THR A 79 19.61 8.70 -9.74
C THR A 79 20.12 9.30 -11.04
N ASN A 80 19.53 8.93 -12.17
CA ASN A 80 19.86 9.46 -13.49
C ASN A 80 19.08 10.75 -13.82
N GLY A 81 17.96 11.02 -13.13
CA GLY A 81 17.16 12.24 -13.23
C GLY A 81 16.25 12.29 -14.47
N ASP A 82 15.98 11.18 -15.14
CA ASP A 82 15.14 11.11 -16.34
C ASP A 82 13.64 10.97 -16.02
N GLY A 83 13.32 10.64 -14.77
CA GLY A 83 11.97 10.50 -14.25
C GLY A 83 11.27 9.19 -14.54
N VAL A 84 12.02 8.18 -14.94
CA VAL A 84 11.63 6.80 -14.98
C VAL A 84 12.35 6.08 -13.84
N PHE A 85 11.63 5.36 -12.99
CA PHE A 85 12.27 4.54 -11.96
C PHE A 85 12.65 3.19 -12.58
N GLU A 86 13.86 3.09 -13.11
CA GLU A 86 14.32 1.87 -13.79
C GLU A 86 14.56 0.73 -12.79
N PRO A 87 14.47 -0.56 -13.19
CA PRO A 87 14.67 -1.68 -12.26
C PRO A 87 16.01 -1.65 -11.50
N ALA A 88 17.10 -1.23 -12.15
CA ALA A 88 18.41 -1.13 -11.51
C ALA A 88 18.46 -0.03 -10.42
N GLU A 89 17.76 1.08 -10.66
CA GLU A 89 17.63 2.17 -9.70
C GLU A 89 16.76 1.77 -8.51
N GLN A 90 15.66 1.06 -8.77
CA GLN A 90 14.81 0.49 -7.73
C GLN A 90 15.59 -0.49 -6.84
N GLU A 91 16.41 -1.36 -7.43
CA GLU A 91 17.26 -2.30 -6.70
C GLU A 91 18.30 -1.57 -5.84
N ALA A 92 18.96 -0.54 -6.39
CA ALA A 92 19.92 0.27 -5.66
C ALA A 92 19.28 1.06 -4.50
N TYR A 93 18.05 1.54 -4.68
CA TYR A 93 17.27 2.18 -3.63
C TYR A 93 16.89 1.20 -2.52
N LEU A 94 16.40 0.00 -2.86
CA LEU A 94 16.04 -1.02 -1.88
C LEU A 94 17.24 -1.52 -1.08
N ALA A 95 18.41 -1.62 -1.72
CA ALA A 95 19.66 -1.98 -1.05
C ALA A 95 20.07 -0.98 0.05
N GLN A 96 19.60 0.27 -0.02
CA GLN A 96 19.79 1.30 1.01
C GLN A 96 18.63 1.31 2.01
N LEU A 97 17.39 1.28 1.53
CA LEU A 97 16.20 1.42 2.36
C LEU A 97 15.99 0.23 3.30
N LEU A 98 16.18 -1.01 2.83
CA LEU A 98 15.80 -2.19 3.62
C LEU A 98 16.64 -2.40 4.88
N PRO A 99 17.98 -2.21 4.87
CA PRO A 99 18.76 -2.22 6.09
C PRO A 99 18.26 -1.19 7.13
N ASP A 100 18.00 0.04 6.70
CA ASP A 100 17.49 1.10 7.59
C ASP A 100 16.12 0.73 8.19
N LEU A 101 15.22 0.18 7.37
CA LEU A 101 13.93 -0.31 7.85
C LEU A 101 14.10 -1.43 8.88
N GLN A 102 14.95 -2.41 8.55
CA GLN A 102 15.20 -3.58 9.38
C GLN A 102 15.79 -3.21 10.75
N GLU A 103 16.70 -2.23 10.81
CA GLU A 103 17.29 -1.77 12.07
C GLU A 103 16.26 -1.17 13.04
N ASN A 104 15.17 -0.61 12.52
CA ASN A 104 14.09 0.01 13.29
C ASN A 104 12.89 -0.92 13.55
N LEU A 105 12.95 -2.15 13.04
CA LEU A 105 11.97 -3.22 13.32
C LEU A 105 12.49 -4.07 14.47
N HIS A 106 12.24 -3.63 15.70
CA HIS A 106 12.79 -4.27 16.89
C HIS A 106 11.93 -5.46 17.32
N LEU A 107 12.53 -6.65 17.38
CA LEU A 107 11.93 -7.83 17.99
C LEU A 107 12.81 -8.32 19.14
N THR A 108 12.18 -8.66 20.26
CA THR A 108 12.84 -9.39 21.35
C THR A 108 12.05 -10.65 21.67
N LEU A 109 12.77 -11.74 21.97
CA LEU A 109 12.21 -13.00 22.47
C LEU A 109 12.79 -13.26 23.85
N ASN A 110 11.93 -13.34 24.87
CA ASN A 110 12.32 -13.40 26.28
C ASN A 110 13.34 -12.30 26.66
N GLY A 111 13.17 -11.11 26.09
CA GLY A 111 14.06 -9.96 26.29
C GLY A 111 15.37 -9.99 25.48
N GLN A 112 15.65 -11.05 24.71
CA GLN A 112 16.83 -11.11 23.84
C GLN A 112 16.50 -10.55 22.45
N PRO A 113 17.28 -9.58 21.93
CA PRO A 113 17.04 -9.00 20.61
C PRO A 113 17.24 -10.04 19.51
N GLN A 114 16.34 -10.04 18.54
CA GLN A 114 16.41 -10.88 17.35
C GLN A 114 16.82 -10.07 16.14
N GLN A 115 17.51 -10.74 15.21
CA GLN A 115 17.82 -10.19 13.91
C GLN A 115 16.83 -10.74 12.88
N TRP A 116 16.35 -9.86 12.03
CA TRP A 116 15.57 -10.23 10.86
C TRP A 116 16.47 -10.65 9.71
N THR A 117 15.98 -11.56 8.89
CA THR A 117 16.53 -11.89 7.58
C THR A 117 15.49 -11.54 6.54
N LEU A 118 15.88 -10.77 5.52
CA LEU A 118 15.00 -10.48 4.41
C LEU A 118 14.75 -11.76 3.59
N ALA A 119 13.49 -12.09 3.38
CA ALA A 119 13.05 -13.25 2.60
C ALA A 119 12.55 -12.86 1.21
N SER A 120 11.80 -11.75 1.10
CA SER A 120 11.34 -11.22 -0.18
C SER A 120 11.02 -9.73 -0.10
N GLN A 121 11.01 -9.08 -1.26
CA GLN A 121 10.66 -7.66 -1.41
C GLN A 121 9.97 -7.42 -2.76
N GLU A 122 9.05 -6.46 -2.80
CA GLU A 122 8.43 -5.94 -4.00
C GLU A 122 8.22 -4.43 -3.84
N LEU A 123 8.77 -3.66 -4.78
CA LEU A 123 8.60 -2.21 -4.84
C LEU A 123 7.75 -1.85 -6.05
N SER A 124 6.77 -0.99 -5.84
CA SER A 124 5.91 -0.48 -6.90
C SER A 124 5.63 1.00 -6.71
N PHE A 125 5.24 1.65 -7.82
CA PHE A 125 4.95 3.08 -7.85
C PHE A 125 3.57 3.34 -8.48
N PRO A 126 2.48 3.09 -7.74
CA PRO A 126 1.14 3.40 -8.21
C PRO A 126 0.98 4.90 -8.54
N ALA A 127 0.05 5.22 -9.43
CA ALA A 127 -0.26 6.61 -9.73
C ALA A 127 -1.02 7.25 -8.56
N GLY A 128 -0.55 8.40 -8.09
CA GLY A 128 -1.22 9.25 -7.12
C GLY A 128 -2.25 10.18 -7.76
N GLN A 129 -2.93 10.95 -6.91
CA GLN A 129 -4.06 11.79 -7.30
C GLN A 129 -3.65 12.96 -8.22
N ALA A 130 -2.49 13.58 -7.98
CA ALA A 130 -1.95 14.63 -8.82
C ALA A 130 -1.20 14.09 -10.05
N GLY A 131 -1.24 12.77 -10.29
CA GLY A 131 -0.50 12.10 -11.35
C GLY A 131 0.99 11.92 -11.03
N LEU A 132 1.40 12.16 -9.78
CA LEU A 132 2.75 11.87 -9.30
C LEU A 132 2.78 10.43 -8.76
N PRO A 133 3.93 9.75 -8.80
CA PRO A 133 4.02 8.40 -8.23
C PRO A 133 3.84 8.43 -6.71
N THR A 134 3.08 7.47 -6.19
CA THR A 134 3.21 7.02 -4.80
C THR A 134 4.28 5.93 -4.74
N LEU A 135 4.65 5.48 -3.53
CA LEU A 135 5.57 4.36 -3.35
C LEU A 135 4.91 3.33 -2.46
N ARG A 136 4.96 2.07 -2.89
CA ARG A 136 4.53 0.94 -2.09
C ARG A 136 5.60 -0.13 -2.09
N LEU A 137 6.16 -0.39 -0.92
CA LEU A 137 7.08 -1.49 -0.65
C LEU A 137 6.35 -2.55 0.17
N HIS A 138 6.33 -3.77 -0.32
CA HIS A 138 5.92 -4.96 0.40
C HIS A 138 7.16 -5.81 0.67
N SER A 139 7.40 -6.23 1.90
CA SER A 139 8.59 -7.01 2.26
C SER A 139 8.23 -8.10 3.26
N GLN A 140 8.94 -9.21 3.17
CA GLN A 140 8.86 -10.29 4.16
C GLN A 140 10.22 -10.44 4.84
N PHE A 141 10.19 -10.38 6.15
CA PHE A 141 11.33 -10.66 7.02
C PHE A 141 11.05 -11.92 7.84
N VAL A 142 12.10 -12.65 8.19
CA VAL A 142 11.97 -13.87 8.98
C VAL A 142 13.04 -13.93 10.07
N THR A 143 12.71 -14.58 11.18
CA THR A 143 13.66 -14.94 12.23
C THR A 143 13.26 -16.26 12.86
N ALA A 144 14.21 -16.98 13.48
CA ALA A 144 13.90 -18.25 14.13
C ALA A 144 12.99 -18.06 15.35
N ALA A 145 12.02 -18.95 15.51
CA ALA A 145 11.23 -19.03 16.74
C ALA A 145 12.00 -19.83 17.82
N PRO A 146 11.69 -19.63 19.11
CA PRO A 146 12.24 -20.46 20.18
C PRO A 146 11.79 -21.92 20.04
N ASP A 147 12.59 -22.85 20.57
CA ASP A 147 12.26 -24.27 20.55
C ASP A 147 10.89 -24.56 21.19
N ALA A 148 10.15 -25.48 20.58
CA ALA A 148 8.85 -25.90 21.07
C ALA A 148 8.90 -26.49 22.49
N GLY A 149 7.79 -26.36 23.22
CA GLY A 149 7.60 -27.02 24.53
C GLY A 149 7.82 -26.14 25.76
N SER A 150 8.08 -24.84 25.57
CA SER A 150 8.07 -23.87 26.67
C SER A 150 7.34 -22.59 26.28
N ASP A 151 6.70 -21.96 27.26
CA ASP A 151 6.09 -20.64 27.08
C ASP A 151 7.18 -19.58 26.94
N TRP A 152 6.98 -18.64 26.02
CA TRP A 152 7.91 -17.54 25.78
C TRP A 152 7.13 -16.26 25.46
N GLN A 153 7.81 -15.13 25.57
CA GLN A 153 7.24 -13.80 25.33
C GLN A 153 7.98 -13.10 24.20
N ALA A 154 7.23 -12.43 23.33
CA ALA A 154 7.77 -11.50 22.34
C ALA A 154 7.39 -10.07 22.67
N SER A 155 8.30 -9.14 22.35
CA SER A 155 7.97 -7.72 22.21
C SER A 155 8.44 -7.25 20.85
N PHE A 156 7.53 -6.63 20.10
CA PHE A 156 7.80 -6.04 18.80
C PHE A 156 7.49 -4.55 18.81
N THR A 157 8.38 -3.75 18.21
CA THR A 157 8.21 -2.32 18.03
C THR A 157 8.68 -1.93 16.63
N ASP A 158 7.83 -1.25 15.88
CA ASP A 158 8.22 -0.57 14.65
C ASP A 158 8.48 0.92 14.92
N ALA A 159 9.77 1.29 14.91
CA ALA A 159 10.24 2.65 15.15
C ALA A 159 10.47 3.47 13.86
N ASN A 160 10.18 2.89 12.69
CA ASN A 160 10.37 3.57 11.41
C ASN A 160 9.53 4.84 11.30
N PHE A 161 10.05 5.87 10.63
CA PHE A 161 9.30 7.09 10.32
C PHE A 161 8.59 7.73 11.53
N SER A 162 9.13 7.58 12.74
CA SER A 162 8.57 8.16 13.96
C SER A 162 8.33 9.68 13.80
N GLY A 163 7.16 10.14 14.23
CA GLY A 163 6.74 11.54 14.10
C GLY A 163 6.25 11.95 12.71
N ARG A 164 6.26 11.05 11.71
CA ARG A 164 5.58 11.29 10.43
C ARG A 164 4.09 11.01 10.57
N LEU A 165 3.29 11.80 9.87
CA LEU A 165 1.85 11.57 9.77
C LEU A 165 1.60 10.29 8.97
N GLY A 166 0.64 9.48 9.40
CA GLY A 166 0.21 8.29 8.67
C GLY A 166 -0.38 7.22 9.59
N TRP A 167 -0.83 6.15 8.97
CA TRP A 167 -1.37 4.96 9.63
C TRP A 167 -0.24 4.05 10.08
N GLN A 168 -0.24 3.62 11.34
CA GLN A 168 0.60 2.52 11.80
C GLN A 168 -0.28 1.38 12.31
N GLU A 169 -0.16 0.21 11.70
CA GLU A 169 -0.91 -0.98 12.12
C GLU A 169 0.03 -2.15 12.37
N VAL A 170 -0.14 -2.77 13.54
CA VAL A 170 0.57 -3.97 13.94
C VAL A 170 -0.46 -5.02 14.31
N ILE A 171 -0.38 -6.19 13.68
CA ILE A 171 -1.21 -7.35 14.01
C ILE A 171 -0.35 -8.58 14.30
N VAL A 172 -0.89 -9.52 15.08
CA VAL A 172 -0.21 -10.76 15.44
C VAL A 172 -1.13 -11.94 15.20
N GLN A 173 -0.65 -12.92 14.45
CA GLN A 173 -1.34 -14.18 14.16
C GLN A 173 -0.45 -15.34 14.59
N ALA A 174 -1.05 -16.36 15.20
CA ALA A 174 -0.38 -17.65 15.41
C ALA A 174 -0.68 -18.56 14.23
N THR A 175 0.35 -19.26 13.74
CA THR A 175 0.21 -20.30 12.72
C THR A 175 0.38 -21.69 13.38
N ASP A 176 0.41 -22.75 12.56
CA ASP A 176 0.42 -24.12 13.06
C ASP A 176 1.58 -24.40 14.04
N GLY A 177 1.25 -25.07 15.15
CA GLY A 177 2.22 -25.46 16.17
C GLY A 177 2.43 -24.42 17.28
N VAL A 178 1.80 -23.25 17.20
CA VAL A 178 1.87 -22.22 18.25
C VAL A 178 0.47 -21.84 18.72
N GLN A 179 0.35 -21.56 20.02
CA GLN A 179 -0.84 -20.96 20.61
C GLN A 179 -0.49 -19.59 21.17
N LEU A 180 -1.22 -18.56 20.75
CA LEU A 180 -1.09 -17.23 21.32
C LEU A 180 -1.87 -17.17 22.65
N LEU A 181 -1.15 -17.12 23.78
CA LEU A 181 -1.77 -17.07 25.10
C LEU A 181 -2.32 -15.67 25.44
N ASN A 182 -1.60 -14.62 25.03
CA ASN A 182 -1.98 -13.23 25.22
C ASN A 182 -1.32 -12.35 24.14
N SER A 183 -1.99 -11.26 23.75
CA SER A 183 -1.45 -10.27 22.82
C SER A 183 -2.07 -8.90 23.07
N SER A 184 -1.25 -7.85 23.05
CA SER A 184 -1.70 -6.46 23.03
C SER A 184 -2.12 -5.99 21.64
N ALA A 185 -1.69 -6.69 20.59
CA ALA A 185 -2.05 -6.43 19.20
C ALA A 185 -3.24 -7.28 18.75
N PRO A 186 -4.11 -6.77 17.86
CA PRO A 186 -5.22 -7.55 17.29
C PRO A 186 -4.69 -8.65 16.34
N ALA A 187 -5.53 -9.66 16.08
CA ALA A 187 -5.21 -10.75 15.15
C ALA A 187 -5.71 -10.51 13.72
N THR A 188 -6.58 -9.52 13.53
CA THR A 188 -7.19 -9.20 12.24
C THR A 188 -6.80 -7.78 11.85
N ASP A 189 -6.40 -7.61 10.61
CA ASP A 189 -6.09 -6.30 10.05
C ASP A 189 -7.36 -5.53 9.70
N ARG A 190 -7.24 -4.22 9.75
CA ARG A 190 -8.31 -3.28 9.38
C ARG A 190 -8.09 -2.75 7.97
N SER A 191 -6.83 -2.69 7.53
CA SER A 191 -6.46 -2.00 6.30
C SER A 191 -6.28 -2.89 5.08
N GLN A 192 -6.41 -4.23 5.19
CA GLN A 192 -6.06 -5.15 4.11
C GLN A 192 -4.64 -4.87 3.62
N GLU A 193 -3.69 -4.89 4.55
CA GLU A 193 -2.29 -4.52 4.29
C GLU A 193 -2.14 -3.13 3.63
N LEU A 194 -2.87 -2.11 4.09
CA LEU A 194 -2.86 -0.76 3.51
C LEU A 194 -3.39 -0.68 2.07
N THR A 195 -4.23 -1.62 1.63
CA THR A 195 -4.91 -1.53 0.33
C THR A 195 -6.34 -0.98 0.44
N ASN A 196 -6.89 -0.97 1.66
CA ASN A 196 -8.22 -0.48 1.96
C ASN A 196 -8.21 0.31 3.27
N TYR A 197 -8.87 1.46 3.33
CA TYR A 197 -8.87 2.30 4.53
C TYR A 197 -10.32 2.49 4.99
N PRO A 198 -10.71 1.88 6.11
CA PRO A 198 -12.07 2.00 6.62
C PRO A 198 -12.43 3.47 6.85
N ALA A 199 -13.56 3.90 6.28
CA ALA A 199 -13.95 5.32 6.25
C ALA A 199 -14.13 5.93 7.65
N ASP A 200 -14.48 5.10 8.63
CA ASP A 200 -14.63 5.45 10.05
C ASP A 200 -13.29 5.74 10.75
N LEU A 201 -12.18 5.19 10.24
CA LEU A 201 -10.85 5.34 10.84
C LEU A 201 -10.00 6.42 10.17
N MET A 202 -10.48 7.05 9.09
CA MET A 202 -9.76 8.13 8.42
C MET A 202 -9.64 9.40 9.28
N GLN A 203 -10.52 9.60 10.26
CA GLN A 203 -10.49 10.77 11.17
C GLN A 203 -9.57 10.56 12.38
N SER A 204 -9.22 9.31 12.69
CA SER A 204 -8.29 8.95 13.77
C SER A 204 -7.55 7.66 13.39
N PRO A 205 -6.58 7.75 12.46
CA PRO A 205 -5.78 6.61 12.08
C PRO A 205 -5.11 5.99 13.31
N PRO A 206 -4.96 4.67 13.36
CA PRO A 206 -4.03 4.00 14.25
C PRO A 206 -2.63 4.62 14.13
N VAL A 207 -2.00 4.84 15.28
CA VAL A 207 -0.65 5.39 15.45
C VAL A 207 0.20 4.45 16.28
#